data_AF-A0A1F5VMT2-F1
#
_entry.id   AF-A0A1F5VMT2-F1
#
_cell.length_a   1.000
_cell.length_b   1.000
_cell.length_c   1.000
_cell.angle_alpha   90.00
_cell.angle_beta   90.00
_cell.angle_gamma   90.00
#
_symmetry.space_group_name_H-M   'P 1'
#
loop_
_entity.id
_entity.type
_entity.pdbx_description
1 polymer ?
#
loop_
_entity_poly.entity_id
_entity_poly.type
_entity_poly.pdbx_seq_one_letter_code
_entity_poly.pdbx_strand_id
1 'polypeptide(L)'
;MVLCPQPGFILFYGMFWEHAFGSGTGEPTLPRLTHSVPYKSAVDAGIKVALSSDNPCVPNLSPLLAIWEAVHRRTMRIGSETRSVRDSYVYNHLDERGVMVDERVDFNQALRGHTIDAAYCGFEEKEKGSLEEGKLADLVVWNKDIRIIGERMPVGSLKEIEPVMTIIDGQIVNGIGSKH
;
A
#
# COMPACT_ATOMS: atom_id res chain seq x y z
N MET A 1 8.08 9.61 16.98
CA MET A 1 7.03 10.09 16.05
C MET A 1 6.85 9.06 14.96
N VAL A 2 5.60 8.77 14.58
CA VAL A 2 5.23 7.84 13.50
C VAL A 2 4.18 8.54 12.64
N LEU A 3 4.30 8.43 11.32
CA LEU A 3 3.26 8.81 10.38
C LEU A 3 2.45 7.56 10.02
N CYS A 4 1.12 7.61 10.14
CA CYS A 4 0.26 6.45 9.89
C CYS A 4 -0.68 6.69 8.71
N PRO A 5 -0.19 6.62 7.47
CA PRO A 5 -1.03 6.92 6.32
C PRO A 5 -1.80 5.70 5.83
N GLN A 6 -2.77 5.97 4.97
CA GLN A 6 -3.66 4.96 4.40
C GLN A 6 -3.58 4.96 2.87
N PRO A 7 -2.63 4.18 2.32
CA PRO A 7 -2.41 4.00 0.90
C PRO A 7 -3.67 3.97 0.03
N GLY A 8 -4.67 3.18 0.44
CA GLY A 8 -5.91 3.00 -0.32
C GLY A 8 -6.65 4.28 -0.70
N PHE A 9 -6.45 5.39 0.02
CA PHE A 9 -7.04 6.67 -0.35
C PHE A 9 -6.56 7.23 -1.69
N ILE A 10 -5.32 6.97 -2.09
CA ILE A 10 -4.83 7.40 -3.39
C ILE A 10 -5.43 6.52 -4.50
N LEU A 11 -5.55 5.21 -4.25
CA LEU A 11 -6.12 4.28 -5.21
C LEU A 11 -7.60 4.55 -5.49
N PHE A 12 -8.41 4.69 -4.45
CA PHE A 12 -9.86 4.81 -4.58
C PHE A 12 -10.34 6.26 -4.69
N TYR A 13 -9.59 7.21 -4.13
CA TYR A 13 -10.00 8.61 -4.00
C TYR A 13 -8.97 9.59 -4.58
N GLY A 14 -8.04 9.17 -5.43
CA GLY A 14 -7.04 10.06 -6.05
C GLY A 14 -7.65 11.25 -6.79
N MET A 15 -8.79 11.05 -7.47
CA MET A 15 -9.54 12.16 -8.09
C MET A 15 -10.09 13.17 -7.06
N PHE A 16 -10.48 12.71 -5.87
CA PHE A 16 -10.88 13.60 -4.79
C PHE A 16 -9.68 14.41 -4.28
N TRP A 17 -8.50 13.80 -4.12
CA TRP A 17 -7.29 14.52 -3.73
C TRP A 17 -6.91 15.60 -4.75
N GLU A 18 -7.01 15.31 -6.04
CA GLU A 18 -6.81 16.31 -7.09
C GLU A 18 -7.85 17.42 -7.07
N HIS A 19 -9.12 17.09 -6.83
CA HIS A 19 -10.15 18.11 -6.71
C HIS A 19 -9.94 19.01 -5.48
N ALA A 20 -9.61 18.41 -4.34
CA ALA A 20 -9.49 19.10 -3.06
C ALA A 20 -8.18 19.89 -2.91
N PHE A 21 -7.08 19.38 -3.45
CA PHE A 21 -5.73 19.93 -3.27
C PHE A 21 -5.02 20.32 -4.57
N GLY A 22 -5.58 19.94 -5.72
CA GLY A 22 -5.15 20.39 -7.03
C GLY A 22 -5.81 21.69 -7.47
N SER A 23 -5.50 22.13 -8.68
CA SER A 23 -5.85 23.45 -9.21
C SER A 23 -7.30 23.59 -9.68
N GLY A 24 -8.03 22.47 -9.76
CA GLY A 24 -9.33 22.42 -10.45
C GLY A 24 -9.23 22.57 -11.97
N THR A 25 -8.03 22.79 -12.53
CA THR A 25 -7.78 22.99 -13.97
C THR A 25 -7.03 21.82 -14.62
N GLY A 26 -6.68 20.78 -13.85
CA GLY A 26 -5.89 19.64 -14.33
C GLY A 26 -4.39 19.92 -14.46
N GLU A 27 -3.93 21.11 -14.05
CA GLU A 27 -2.51 21.47 -14.08
C GLU A 27 -1.78 21.01 -12.80
N PRO A 28 -0.63 20.31 -12.90
CA PRO A 28 0.15 19.76 -11.77
C PRO A 28 0.75 20.75 -10.79
N THR A 29 0.61 22.04 -11.05
CA THR A 29 1.53 23.06 -10.56
C THR A 29 1.23 23.58 -9.16
N LEU A 30 0.36 22.92 -8.38
CA LEU A 30 0.08 23.38 -7.01
C LEU A 30 0.96 22.69 -5.95
N PRO A 31 1.67 23.46 -5.10
CA PRO A 31 2.47 22.94 -4.00
C PRO A 31 1.71 22.04 -3.01
N ARG A 32 0.37 22.17 -2.91
CA ARG A 32 -0.39 21.44 -1.89
C ARG A 32 -0.60 19.98 -2.23
N LEU A 33 -0.88 19.67 -3.50
CA LEU A 33 -1.05 18.29 -3.93
C LEU A 33 0.26 17.53 -3.82
N THR A 34 1.38 18.11 -4.28
CA THR A 34 2.71 17.47 -4.24
C THR A 34 3.24 17.20 -2.83
N HIS A 35 2.73 17.90 -1.82
CA HIS A 35 3.06 17.66 -0.40
C HIS A 35 1.96 16.90 0.36
N SER A 36 0.91 16.45 -0.32
CA SER A 36 -0.14 15.65 0.30
C SER A 36 0.35 14.22 0.50
N VAL A 37 -0.02 13.62 1.63
CA VAL A 37 0.21 12.20 1.92
C VAL A 37 1.72 11.83 1.76
N PRO A 38 2.62 12.46 2.56
CA PRO A 38 4.05 12.55 2.25
C PRO A 38 4.88 11.36 2.76
N TYR A 39 4.79 10.20 2.09
CA TYR A 39 5.45 8.97 2.55
C TYR A 39 6.96 9.06 2.43
N LYS A 40 7.45 9.43 1.24
CA LYS A 40 8.88 9.44 0.94
C LYS A 40 9.58 10.52 1.73
N SER A 41 8.97 11.70 1.84
CA SER A 41 9.48 12.79 2.67
C SER A 41 9.59 12.39 4.14
N ALA A 42 8.60 11.65 4.68
CA ALA A 42 8.69 11.15 6.06
C ALA A 42 9.81 10.12 6.23
N VAL A 43 9.91 9.15 5.31
CA VAL A 43 10.99 8.16 5.31
C VAL A 43 12.37 8.82 5.22
N ASP A 44 12.55 9.80 4.33
CA ASP A 44 13.81 10.53 4.15
C ASP A 44 14.19 11.37 5.36
N ALA A 45 13.20 11.85 6.11
CA ALA A 45 13.40 12.55 7.38
C ALA A 45 13.67 11.59 8.57
N GLY A 46 13.75 10.28 8.35
CA GLY A 46 13.95 9.27 9.40
C GLY A 46 12.71 9.02 10.27
N ILE A 47 11.54 9.47 9.81
CA ILE A 47 10.26 9.23 10.48
C ILE A 47 9.75 7.86 10.05
N LYS A 48 9.33 7.04 11.01
CA LYS A 48 8.69 5.75 10.72
C LYS A 48 7.33 5.98 10.07
N VAL A 49 7.04 5.21 9.02
CA VAL A 49 5.77 5.25 8.30
C VAL A 49 5.05 3.93 8.52
N ALA A 50 3.92 3.94 9.22
CA ALA A 50 3.08 2.77 9.49
C ALA A 50 1.89 2.73 8.52
N LEU A 51 1.99 1.92 7.48
CA LEU A 51 0.92 1.79 6.49
C LEU A 51 -0.29 1.06 7.10
N SER A 52 -1.48 1.62 6.91
CA SER A 52 -2.74 1.02 7.37
C SER A 52 -3.83 1.08 6.28
N SER A 53 -4.95 0.39 6.48
CA SER A 53 -6.04 0.36 5.48
C SER A 53 -7.13 1.40 5.70
N ASP A 54 -7.32 1.90 6.92
CA ASP A 54 -8.55 2.60 7.33
C ASP A 54 -9.84 1.78 7.11
N ASN A 55 -9.77 0.45 7.18
CA ASN A 55 -10.98 -0.36 7.09
C ASN A 55 -11.90 -0.08 8.30
N PRO A 56 -13.22 0.17 8.11
CA PRO A 56 -14.00 -0.08 6.90
C PRO A 56 -14.20 1.14 5.96
N CYS A 57 -13.58 2.30 6.22
CA CYS A 57 -13.69 3.49 5.37
C CYS A 57 -13.15 3.23 3.97
N VAL A 58 -11.97 2.61 3.86
CA VAL A 58 -11.51 2.00 2.62
C VAL A 58 -11.80 0.49 2.70
N PRO A 59 -12.66 -0.07 1.84
CA PRO A 59 -13.06 -1.48 1.90
C PRO A 59 -11.97 -2.39 1.31
N ASN A 60 -10.76 -2.32 1.86
CA ASN A 60 -9.63 -3.13 1.48
C ASN A 60 -8.96 -3.75 2.70
N LEU A 61 -8.95 -5.08 2.74
CA LEU A 61 -8.24 -5.88 3.75
C LEU A 61 -6.91 -6.42 3.24
N SER A 62 -6.58 -6.24 1.96
CA SER A 62 -5.37 -6.79 1.37
C SER A 62 -4.14 -5.95 1.76
N PRO A 63 -3.16 -6.53 2.48
CA PRO A 63 -1.90 -5.87 2.80
C PRO A 63 -1.08 -5.58 1.53
N LEU A 64 -1.14 -6.49 0.54
CA LEU A 64 -0.42 -6.34 -0.72
C LEU A 64 -0.94 -5.14 -1.53
N LEU A 65 -2.23 -4.80 -1.42
CA LEU A 65 -2.77 -3.60 -2.08
C LEU A 65 -2.25 -2.31 -1.43
N ALA A 66 -2.09 -2.29 -0.10
CA ALA A 66 -1.51 -1.15 0.60
C ALA A 66 -0.03 -0.94 0.21
N ILE A 67 0.73 -2.03 0.13
CA ILE A 67 2.13 -2.00 -0.35
C ILE A 67 2.19 -1.55 -1.81
N TRP A 68 1.37 -2.14 -2.68
CA TRP A 68 1.33 -1.79 -4.10
C TRP A 68 1.02 -0.31 -4.30
N GLU A 69 0.05 0.23 -3.58
CA GLU A 69 -0.29 1.64 -3.68
C GLU A 69 0.87 2.51 -3.19
N ALA A 70 1.47 2.24 -2.03
CA ALA A 70 2.57 3.07 -1.53
C ALA A 70 3.75 3.16 -2.52
N VAL A 71 3.96 2.08 -3.29
CA VAL A 71 4.98 2.01 -4.36
C VAL A 71 4.53 2.71 -5.64
N HIS A 72 3.29 2.53 -6.07
CA HIS A 72 2.84 2.95 -7.40
C HIS A 72 2.10 4.29 -7.40
N ARG A 73 1.40 4.65 -6.33
CA ARG A 73 0.58 5.86 -6.17
C ARG A 73 -0.30 6.16 -7.38
N ARG A 74 -1.09 5.17 -7.80
CA ARG A 74 -1.99 5.23 -8.96
C ARG A 74 -3.44 5.27 -8.51
N THR A 75 -4.28 6.05 -9.19
CA THR A 75 -5.72 6.11 -8.93
C THR A 75 -6.52 5.22 -9.89
N MET A 76 -7.59 4.61 -9.40
CA MET A 76 -8.62 3.99 -10.22
C MET A 76 -9.55 5.06 -10.81
N ARG A 77 -10.02 4.82 -12.04
CA ARG A 77 -11.13 5.54 -12.66
C ARG A 77 -12.45 4.91 -12.24
N ILE A 78 -13.25 5.65 -11.50
CA ILE A 78 -14.65 5.29 -11.27
C ILE A 78 -15.46 5.78 -12.49
N GLY A 79 -16.02 4.87 -13.28
CA GLY A 79 -16.99 5.20 -14.35
C GLY A 79 -16.60 4.95 -15.81
N SER A 80 -15.61 4.11 -16.13
CA SER A 80 -15.44 3.65 -17.53
C SER A 80 -16.46 2.56 -17.86
N GLU A 81 -17.12 2.65 -19.02
CA GLU A 81 -18.01 1.60 -19.58
C GLU A 81 -17.30 0.25 -19.82
N THR A 82 -16.01 0.18 -19.55
CA THR A 82 -15.20 -1.03 -19.65
C THR A 82 -15.45 -1.93 -18.43
N ARG A 83 -16.10 -3.08 -18.66
CA ARG A 83 -16.31 -4.19 -17.70
C ARG A 83 -15.01 -4.89 -17.25
N SER A 84 -13.86 -4.23 -17.40
CA SER A 84 -12.52 -4.80 -17.31
C SER A 84 -11.66 -3.95 -16.38
N VAL A 85 -11.29 -4.53 -15.23
CA VAL A 85 -10.34 -3.95 -14.25
C VAL A 85 -8.95 -3.70 -14.87
N ARG A 86 -8.66 -4.27 -16.05
CA ARG A 86 -7.42 -3.99 -16.80
C ARG A 86 -7.39 -2.57 -17.38
N ASP A 87 -8.56 -1.98 -17.65
CA ASP A 87 -8.68 -0.70 -18.36
C ASP A 87 -9.19 0.44 -17.46
N SER A 88 -9.36 0.19 -16.16
CA SER A 88 -10.00 1.11 -15.21
C SER A 88 -9.04 2.08 -14.50
N TYR A 89 -7.88 2.41 -15.07
CA TYR A 89 -6.96 3.38 -14.45
C TYR A 89 -7.04 4.73 -15.16
N VAL A 90 -7.16 5.81 -14.37
CA VAL A 90 -6.81 7.14 -14.88
C VAL A 90 -5.30 7.25 -14.73
N TYR A 91 -4.58 7.25 -15.85
CA TYR A 91 -3.31 7.96 -15.91
C TYR A 91 -3.69 9.42 -15.76
N ASN A 92 -3.41 9.99 -14.58
CA ASN A 92 -3.88 11.34 -14.30
C ASN A 92 -3.26 12.34 -15.26
N HIS A 93 -3.94 13.48 -15.39
CA HIS A 93 -3.51 14.64 -16.16
C HIS A 93 -2.15 15.20 -15.69
N LEU A 94 -1.62 14.64 -14.60
CA LEU A 94 -0.35 14.95 -13.98
C LEU A 94 0.85 14.23 -14.62
N ASP A 95 0.62 13.06 -15.24
CA ASP A 95 1.50 12.28 -16.14
C ASP A 95 1.09 10.78 -16.13
N GLU A 96 1.73 9.97 -16.98
CA GLU A 96 1.57 8.49 -16.95
C GLU A 96 2.11 7.82 -15.67
N ARG A 97 2.72 8.59 -14.77
CA ARG A 97 3.39 8.07 -13.58
C ARG A 97 2.37 7.94 -12.46
N GLY A 98 1.52 8.91 -12.15
CA GLY A 98 0.48 8.76 -11.10
C GLY A 98 0.21 10.03 -10.30
N VAL A 99 -0.36 9.89 -9.10
CA VAL A 99 -0.64 11.02 -8.18
C VAL A 99 0.46 11.12 -7.13
N MET A 100 0.98 12.33 -6.89
CA MET A 100 2.01 12.58 -5.86
C MET A 100 3.24 11.66 -6.03
N VAL A 101 3.73 11.51 -7.25
CA VAL A 101 4.72 10.47 -7.61
C VAL A 101 6.06 10.61 -6.90
N ASP A 102 6.41 11.83 -6.48
CA ASP A 102 7.62 12.11 -5.71
C ASP A 102 7.54 11.55 -4.27
N GLU A 103 6.33 11.26 -3.79
CA GLU A 103 6.07 10.66 -2.48
C GLU A 103 5.99 9.12 -2.53
N ARG A 104 6.43 8.50 -3.62
CA ARG A 104 6.55 7.04 -3.72
C ARG A 104 7.68 6.53 -2.84
N VAL A 105 7.44 5.36 -2.24
CA VAL A 105 8.45 4.60 -1.53
C VAL A 105 8.83 3.35 -2.33
N ASP A 106 10.02 2.81 -2.10
CA ASP A 106 10.39 1.53 -2.68
C ASP A 106 9.66 0.36 -1.98
N PHE A 107 9.74 -0.84 -2.56
CA PHE A 107 9.09 -2.03 -2.01
C PHE A 107 9.52 -2.34 -0.57
N ASN A 108 10.81 -2.21 -0.23
CA ASN A 108 11.30 -2.53 1.10
C ASN A 108 10.80 -1.52 2.13
N GLN A 109 10.77 -0.24 1.76
CA GLN A 109 10.19 0.83 2.58
C GLN A 109 8.70 0.59 2.83
N ALA A 110 7.93 0.22 1.79
CA ALA A 110 6.52 -0.12 1.93
C ALA A 110 6.29 -1.38 2.77
N LEU A 111 7.08 -2.44 2.55
CA LEU A 111 7.00 -3.69 3.32
C LEU A 111 7.32 -3.43 4.80
N ARG A 112 8.38 -2.68 5.08
CA ARG A 112 8.76 -2.25 6.44
C ARG A 112 7.61 -1.46 7.09
N GLY A 113 7.01 -0.56 6.33
CA GLY A 113 5.89 0.25 6.79
C GLY A 113 4.64 -0.55 7.13
N HIS A 114 4.48 -1.72 6.51
CA HIS A 114 3.37 -2.64 6.77
C HIS A 114 3.73 -3.80 7.71
N THR A 115 4.92 -3.77 8.31
CA THR A 115 5.42 -4.80 9.22
C THR A 115 6.00 -4.16 10.49
N ILE A 116 7.32 -4.01 10.58
CA ILE A 116 8.00 -3.58 11.81
C ILE A 116 7.68 -2.13 12.21
N ASP A 117 7.49 -1.22 11.26
CA ASP A 117 7.17 0.17 11.59
C ASP A 117 5.68 0.30 12.00
N ALA A 118 4.80 -0.57 11.51
CA ALA A 118 3.43 -0.70 12.00
C ALA A 118 3.38 -1.29 13.41
N ALA A 119 4.16 -2.34 13.68
CA ALA A 119 4.32 -2.87 15.04
C ALA A 119 4.85 -1.81 16.01
N TYR A 120 5.84 -1.00 15.58
CA TYR A 120 6.34 0.12 16.36
C TYR A 120 5.26 1.17 16.68
N CYS A 121 4.34 1.43 15.75
CA CYS A 121 3.20 2.32 16.01
C CYS A 121 2.30 1.81 17.15
N GLY A 122 2.21 0.48 17.31
CA GLY A 122 1.46 -0.19 18.38
C GLY A 122 2.28 -0.45 19.64
N PHE A 123 3.57 -0.08 19.70
CA PHE A 123 4.53 -0.48 20.76
C PHE A 123 4.79 -2.00 20.85
N GLU A 124 4.60 -2.71 19.74
CA GLU A 124 4.70 -4.17 19.65
C GLU A 124 5.96 -4.62 18.90
N GLU A 125 6.90 -3.71 18.59
CA GLU A 125 8.08 -4.00 17.76
C GLU A 125 9.05 -5.02 18.38
N LYS A 126 8.97 -5.20 19.70
CA LYS A 126 9.72 -6.22 20.44
C LYS A 126 9.05 -7.59 20.42
N GLU A 127 7.77 -7.63 20.10
CA GLU A 127 6.94 -8.83 20.11
C GLU A 127 6.76 -9.39 18.70
N LYS A 128 6.59 -8.52 17.68
CA LYS A 128 6.30 -8.94 16.30
C LYS A 128 6.79 -7.92 15.26
N GLY A 129 6.50 -8.21 13.99
CA GLY A 129 6.75 -7.31 12.85
C GLY A 129 8.05 -7.58 12.10
N SER A 130 8.89 -8.52 12.53
CA SER A 130 10.07 -8.98 11.78
C SER A 130 10.43 -10.42 12.11
N LEU A 131 11.23 -11.04 11.23
CA LEU A 131 11.70 -12.42 11.38
C LEU A 131 13.01 -12.44 12.17
N GLU A 132 12.90 -12.37 13.50
CA GLU A 132 14.02 -12.32 14.43
C GLU A 132 13.77 -13.29 15.59
N GLU A 133 14.83 -13.91 16.11
CA GLU A 133 14.73 -14.78 17.29
C GLU A 133 14.16 -14.00 18.49
N GLY A 134 13.25 -14.65 19.22
CA GLY A 134 12.58 -14.06 20.39
C GLY A 134 11.27 -13.31 20.09
N LYS A 135 10.89 -13.15 18.82
CA LYS A 135 9.58 -12.60 18.41
C LYS A 135 8.56 -13.71 18.10
N LEU A 136 7.28 -13.33 18.05
CA LEU A 136 6.18 -14.21 17.64
C LEU A 136 6.44 -14.75 16.22
N ALA A 137 6.13 -16.03 16.03
CA ALA A 137 6.22 -16.70 14.74
C ALA A 137 4.98 -16.40 13.88
N ASP A 138 4.75 -15.13 13.60
CA ASP A 138 3.67 -14.62 12.72
C ASP A 138 4.21 -14.48 11.30
N LEU A 139 3.87 -15.44 10.42
CA LEU A 139 4.46 -15.59 9.10
C LEU A 139 3.38 -15.75 8.03
N VAL A 140 3.69 -15.26 6.82
CA VAL A 140 2.90 -15.56 5.62
C VAL A 140 3.83 -16.11 4.55
N VAL A 141 3.46 -17.26 3.99
CA VAL A 141 4.12 -17.85 2.83
C VAL A 141 3.28 -17.55 1.61
N TRP A 142 3.90 -16.99 0.57
CA TRP A 142 3.23 -16.59 -0.67
C TRP A 142 3.52 -17.60 -1.79
N ASN A 143 2.59 -17.77 -2.72
CA ASN A 143 2.79 -18.59 -3.92
C ASN A 143 3.80 -17.99 -4.92
N LYS A 144 4.15 -16.70 -4.76
CA LYS A 144 5.02 -15.93 -5.63
C LYS A 144 5.95 -15.04 -4.80
N ASP A 145 7.06 -14.64 -5.39
CA ASP A 145 7.91 -13.61 -4.82
C ASP A 145 7.19 -12.25 -4.86
N ILE A 146 6.88 -11.70 -3.69
CA ILE A 146 6.15 -10.43 -3.57
C ILE A 146 7.00 -9.20 -3.93
N ARG A 147 8.32 -9.33 -4.08
CA ARG A 147 9.21 -8.23 -4.48
C ARG A 147 8.90 -7.71 -5.88
N ILE A 148 8.20 -8.49 -6.72
CA ILE A 148 7.70 -8.05 -8.02
C ILE A 148 6.75 -6.84 -7.93
N ILE A 149 6.18 -6.57 -6.74
CA ILE A 149 5.40 -5.36 -6.47
C ILE A 149 6.26 -4.09 -6.57
N GLY A 150 7.58 -4.19 -6.43
CA GLY A 150 8.50 -3.07 -6.66
C GLY A 150 8.62 -2.66 -8.14
N GLU A 151 8.15 -3.49 -9.07
CA GLU A 151 8.21 -3.24 -10.52
C GLU A 151 6.90 -2.63 -11.04
N ARG A 152 6.91 -2.10 -12.28
CA ARG A 152 5.68 -1.55 -12.91
C ARG A 152 4.68 -2.69 -13.15
N MET A 153 3.76 -2.90 -12.22
CA MET A 153 2.76 -3.98 -12.27
C MET A 153 1.32 -3.43 -12.24
N PRO A 154 0.39 -3.96 -13.05
CA PRO A 154 -1.05 -3.63 -12.92
C PRO A 154 -1.64 -4.12 -11.59
N VAL A 155 -2.53 -3.35 -10.96
CA VAL A 155 -3.17 -3.75 -9.67
C VAL A 155 -3.90 -5.08 -9.79
N GLY A 156 -4.48 -5.35 -10.97
CA GLY A 156 -5.22 -6.57 -11.26
C GLY A 156 -4.36 -7.84 -11.24
N SER A 157 -3.04 -7.73 -11.28
CA SER A 157 -2.10 -8.86 -11.14
C SER A 157 -1.88 -9.26 -9.68
N LEU A 158 -2.23 -8.42 -8.70
CA LEU A 158 -2.13 -8.76 -7.28
C LEU A 158 -2.98 -9.98 -6.91
N LYS A 159 -4.09 -10.21 -7.61
CA LYS A 159 -4.96 -11.38 -7.40
C LYS A 159 -4.27 -12.72 -7.66
N GLU A 160 -3.14 -12.71 -8.36
CA GLU A 160 -2.38 -13.91 -8.65
C GLU A 160 -1.34 -14.21 -7.56
N ILE A 161 -1.16 -13.28 -6.62
CA ILE A 161 -0.28 -13.41 -5.45
C ILE A 161 -1.17 -13.76 -4.27
N GLU A 162 -1.09 -15.00 -3.81
CA GLU A 162 -1.97 -15.55 -2.79
C GLU A 162 -1.15 -16.14 -1.64
N PRO A 163 -1.61 -16.00 -0.39
CA PRO A 163 -0.97 -16.66 0.74
C PRO A 163 -1.27 -18.16 0.65
N VAL A 164 -0.23 -18.98 0.55
CA VAL A 164 -0.34 -20.46 0.58
C VAL A 164 -0.29 -21.02 1.99
N MET A 165 0.20 -20.22 2.94
CA MET A 165 0.21 -20.54 4.36
C MET A 165 0.21 -19.26 5.19
N THR A 166 -0.55 -19.24 6.28
CA THR A 166 -0.50 -18.21 7.32
C THR A 166 -0.26 -18.91 8.65
N ILE A 167 0.76 -18.45 9.35
CA ILE A 167 1.17 -18.93 10.66
C ILE A 167 0.98 -17.77 11.63
N ILE A 168 0.28 -18.00 12.73
CA ILE A 168 0.09 -17.05 13.82
C ILE A 168 0.54 -17.73 15.10
N ASP A 169 1.47 -17.10 15.83
CA ASP A 169 2.07 -17.65 17.05
C ASP A 169 2.57 -19.10 16.86
N GLY A 170 3.20 -19.37 15.72
CA GLY A 170 3.72 -20.69 15.36
C GLY A 170 2.66 -21.73 14.94
N GLN A 171 1.37 -21.39 14.97
CA GLN A 171 0.28 -22.27 14.54
C GLN A 171 -0.17 -21.95 13.11
N ILE A 172 -0.30 -22.98 12.27
CA ILE A 172 -0.87 -22.82 10.92
C ILE A 172 -2.37 -22.56 11.06
N VAL A 173 -2.83 -21.35 10.72
CA VAL A 173 -4.25 -20.97 10.75
C VAL A 173 -4.91 -20.99 9.37
N ASN A 174 -4.11 -20.97 8.31
CA ASN A 174 -4.54 -21.09 6.92
C ASN A 174 -3.44 -21.81 6.13
N GLY A 175 -3.76 -22.84 5.33
CA GLY A 175 -2.79 -23.49 4.46
C GLY A 175 -3.39 -24.55 3.54
N ILE A 176 -2.62 -24.99 2.53
CA ILE A 176 -3.01 -26.10 1.64
C ILE A 176 -3.14 -27.38 2.48
N GLY A 177 -4.37 -27.74 2.85
CA GLY A 177 -4.68 -28.89 3.72
C GLY A 177 -5.48 -28.55 4.99
N SER A 178 -5.61 -27.26 5.36
CA SER A 178 -6.53 -26.83 6.41
C SER A 178 -7.97 -26.87 5.87
N LYS A 179 -8.62 -28.03 5.94
CA LYS A 179 -10.08 -28.11 5.84
C LYS A 179 -10.67 -27.48 7.09
N HIS A 180 -11.55 -26.51 6.90
CA HIS A 180 -12.54 -26.12 7.92
C HIS A 180 -13.49 -27.29 8.21
#